data_AF-A0A9E2RCU1-F1
#
_entry.id   AF-A0A9E2RCU1-F1
#
_cell.length_a   1.000
_cell.length_b   1.000
_cell.length_c   1.000
_cell.angle_alpha   90.00
_cell.angle_beta   90.00
_cell.angle_gamma   90.00
#
_symmetry.space_group_name_H-M   'P 1'
#
loop_
_entity.id
_entity.type
_entity.pdbx_description
1 polymer ?
#
loop_
_entity_poly.entity_id
_entity_poly.type
_entity_poly.pdbx_seq_one_letter_code
_entity_poly.pdbx_strand_id
1 'polypeptide(L)'
;MASEAAKEATRRAWRKLGFFCGRNDAAKEWRIVGSVKGLRKFAAGIRSYASNPANDRLSEYTHFGPAMNLELGTSRQPEISEQCIGGPLMDLLGLATFIERSVQANVIGKSIALRANFSPLSAYELILDVRDEAFDPASADSTCR
;
A
#
# COMPACT_ATOMS: atom_id res chain seq x y z
N MET A 1 -14.92 -2.16 -21.45
CA MET A 1 -14.61 -0.85 -20.83
C MET A 1 -15.61 -0.60 -19.72
N ALA A 2 -15.18 -0.10 -18.56
CA ALA A 2 -16.07 0.21 -17.45
C ALA A 2 -16.96 1.42 -17.79
N SER A 3 -18.19 1.45 -17.26
CA SER A 3 -19.08 2.61 -17.40
C SER A 3 -18.56 3.80 -16.59
N GLU A 4 -18.96 5.02 -16.96
CA GLU A 4 -18.59 6.22 -16.18
C GLU A 4 -19.08 6.17 -14.73
N ALA A 5 -20.23 5.55 -14.49
CA ALA A 5 -20.73 5.31 -13.13
C ALA A 5 -19.79 4.39 -12.33
N ALA A 6 -19.24 3.36 -12.96
CA ALA A 6 -18.26 2.45 -12.34
C ALA A 6 -16.93 3.16 -12.09
N LYS A 7 -16.42 3.94 -13.06
CA LYS A 7 -15.22 4.75 -12.86
C LYS A 7 -15.38 5.73 -11.71
N GLU A 8 -16.52 6.42 -11.61
CA GLU A 8 -16.77 7.35 -10.51
C GLU A 8 -16.86 6.65 -9.15
N ALA A 9 -17.44 5.44 -9.10
CA ALA A 9 -17.41 4.63 -7.88
C ALA A 9 -15.97 4.29 -7.46
N THR A 10 -15.12 3.89 -8.41
CA THR A 10 -13.69 3.64 -8.18
C THR A 10 -12.97 4.89 -7.69
N ARG A 11 -13.17 6.05 -8.31
CA ARG A 11 -12.59 7.34 -7.87
C ARG A 11 -12.98 7.67 -6.43
N ARG A 12 -14.27 7.53 -6.08
CA ARG A 12 -14.75 7.72 -4.69
C ARG A 12 -14.10 6.75 -3.71
N ALA A 13 -13.94 5.48 -4.10
CA ALA A 13 -13.30 4.48 -3.25
C ALA A 13 -11.83 4.81 -2.99
N TRP A 14 -11.06 5.26 -4.00
CA TRP A 14 -9.69 5.75 -3.81
C TRP A 14 -9.61 6.95 -2.87
N ARG A 15 -10.48 7.95 -3.04
CA ARG A 15 -10.54 9.12 -2.16
C ARG A 15 -10.89 8.75 -0.71
N LYS A 16 -11.80 7.79 -0.52
CA LYS A 16 -12.14 7.26 0.81
C LYS A 16 -10.94 6.58 1.47
N LEU A 17 -10.24 5.75 0.71
CA LEU A 17 -9.02 5.06 1.15
C LEU A 17 -7.91 6.07 1.51
N GLY A 18 -7.79 7.14 0.73
CA GLY A 18 -6.87 8.26 0.96
C GLY A 18 -5.49 8.07 0.34
N PHE A 19 -5.25 6.94 -0.31
CA PHE A 19 -4.04 6.65 -1.07
C PHE A 19 -4.41 5.75 -2.26
N PHE A 20 -3.56 5.74 -3.27
CA PHE A 20 -3.62 4.83 -4.40
C PHE A 20 -2.59 3.72 -4.21
N CYS A 21 -2.93 2.49 -4.61
CA CYS A 21 -1.96 1.40 -4.73
C CYS A 21 -1.97 0.86 -6.17
N GLY A 22 -0.80 0.87 -6.80
CA GLY A 22 -0.62 0.39 -8.16
C GLY A 22 0.62 -0.48 -8.29
N ARG A 23 0.54 -1.48 -9.15
CA ARG A 23 1.65 -2.38 -9.48
C ARG A 23 2.27 -1.95 -10.81
N ASN A 24 3.61 -1.96 -10.87
CA ASN A 24 4.35 -1.82 -12.10
C ASN A 24 5.20 -3.09 -12.31
N ASP A 25 4.70 -4.00 -13.14
CA ASP A 25 5.37 -5.29 -13.39
C ASP A 25 6.69 -5.14 -14.14
N ALA A 26 6.80 -4.13 -15.01
CA ALA A 26 8.02 -3.87 -15.76
C ALA A 26 9.16 -3.43 -14.84
N ALA A 27 8.85 -2.62 -13.82
CA ALA A 27 9.82 -2.19 -12.82
C ALA A 27 9.92 -3.14 -11.62
N LYS A 28 8.99 -4.10 -11.48
CA LYS A 28 8.77 -4.94 -10.30
C LYS A 28 8.58 -4.11 -9.02
N GLU A 29 7.59 -3.23 -9.02
CA GLU A 29 7.34 -2.32 -7.90
C GLU A 29 5.85 -2.27 -7.54
N TRP A 30 5.57 -2.25 -6.24
CA TRP A 30 4.34 -1.70 -5.70
C TRP A 30 4.53 -0.22 -5.38
N ARG A 31 3.68 0.63 -5.93
CA ARG A 31 3.67 2.08 -5.64
C ARG A 31 2.43 2.46 -4.86
N ILE A 32 2.65 2.98 -3.67
CA ILE A 32 1.62 3.56 -2.81
C ILE A 32 1.76 5.07 -2.88
N VAL A 33 0.77 5.74 -3.46
CA VAL A 33 0.82 7.18 -3.75
C VAL A 33 -0.23 7.90 -2.92
N GLY A 34 0.16 8.90 -2.16
CA GLY A 34 -0.79 9.65 -1.34
C GLY A 34 -0.16 10.81 -0.60
N SER A 35 -1.00 11.65 0.02
CA SER A 35 -0.50 12.66 0.96
C SER A 35 0.10 12.01 2.21
N VAL A 36 0.75 12.80 3.07
CA VAL A 36 1.24 12.30 4.37
C VAL A 36 0.09 11.65 5.15
N LYS A 37 -1.07 12.30 5.20
CA LYS A 37 -2.28 11.74 5.82
C LYS A 37 -2.75 10.46 5.13
N GLY A 38 -2.71 10.43 3.80
CA GLY A 38 -3.08 9.27 2.99
C GLY A 38 -2.22 8.04 3.26
N LEU A 39 -0.90 8.20 3.20
CA LEU A 39 0.06 7.11 3.44
C LEU A 39 0.05 6.64 4.90
N ARG A 40 -0.27 7.52 5.86
CA ARG A 40 -0.54 7.10 7.25
C ARG A 40 -1.78 6.22 7.38
N LYS A 41 -2.81 6.39 6.53
CA LYS A 41 -3.93 5.43 6.50
C LYS A 41 -3.50 4.07 5.98
N PHE A 42 -2.58 4.01 5.01
CA PHE A 42 -2.01 2.74 4.56
C PHE A 42 -1.29 2.02 5.71
N ALA A 43 -0.41 2.73 6.42
CA ALA A 43 0.26 2.20 7.60
C ALA A 43 -0.73 1.74 8.69
N ALA A 44 -1.78 2.53 8.96
CA ALA A 44 -2.83 2.17 9.90
C ALA A 44 -3.60 0.91 9.47
N GLY A 45 -3.82 0.71 8.16
CA GLY A 45 -4.40 -0.51 7.61
C GLY A 45 -3.51 -1.74 7.87
N ILE A 46 -2.21 -1.63 7.63
CA ILE A 46 -1.23 -2.69 7.93
C ILE A 46 -1.23 -3.00 9.43
N ARG A 47 -1.16 -1.96 10.26
CA ARG A 47 -1.18 -2.09 11.72
C ARG A 47 -2.46 -2.75 12.20
N SER A 48 -3.62 -2.37 11.67
CA SER A 48 -4.91 -2.97 12.03
C SER A 48 -4.97 -4.45 11.70
N TYR A 49 -4.50 -4.85 10.51
CA TYR A 49 -4.40 -6.27 10.14
C TYR A 49 -3.46 -7.02 11.08
N ALA A 50 -2.27 -6.48 11.32
CA ALA A 50 -1.24 -7.15 12.09
C ALA A 50 -1.48 -7.15 13.62
N SER A 51 -2.35 -6.27 14.11
CA SER A 51 -2.73 -6.24 15.53
C SER A 51 -3.84 -7.24 15.89
N ASN A 52 -4.40 -7.96 14.92
CA ASN A 52 -5.41 -9.00 15.15
C ASN A 52 -4.74 -10.38 15.19
N PRO A 53 -4.62 -11.04 16.36
CA PRO A 53 -4.00 -12.36 16.46
C PRO A 53 -4.70 -13.45 15.65
N ALA A 54 -5.98 -13.28 15.30
CA ALA A 54 -6.69 -14.21 14.43
C ALA A 54 -6.10 -14.28 13.00
N ASN A 55 -5.34 -13.25 12.61
CA ASN A 55 -4.65 -13.21 11.33
C ASN A 55 -3.29 -13.93 11.37
N ASP A 56 -2.85 -14.47 12.52
CA ASP A 56 -1.59 -15.24 12.64
C ASP A 56 -1.71 -16.68 12.11
N ARG A 57 -2.45 -16.85 11.02
CA ARG A 57 -2.58 -18.09 10.29
C ARG A 57 -1.95 -17.88 8.92
N LEU A 58 -1.10 -18.84 8.52
CA LEU A 58 -0.47 -18.79 7.20
C LEU A 58 -1.51 -18.66 6.10
N SER A 59 -1.22 -17.80 5.13
CA SER A 59 -2.12 -17.49 4.00
C SER A 59 -3.43 -16.79 4.39
N GLU A 60 -3.55 -16.25 5.60
CA GLU A 60 -4.52 -15.17 5.84
C GLU A 60 -4.11 -13.93 5.08
N TYR A 61 -5.09 -13.20 4.56
CA TYR A 61 -4.86 -11.93 3.88
C TYR A 61 -6.09 -11.04 3.88
N THR A 62 -5.85 -9.76 3.64
CA THR A 62 -6.86 -8.76 3.29
C THR A 62 -6.44 -8.03 2.03
N HIS A 63 -7.37 -7.34 1.37
CA HIS A 63 -7.07 -6.53 0.21
C HIS A 63 -7.06 -5.04 0.51
N PHE A 64 -6.22 -4.32 -0.22
CA PHE A 64 -6.29 -2.87 -0.40
C PHE A 64 -6.75 -2.52 -1.82
N GLY A 65 -7.51 -1.44 -1.92
CA GLY A 65 -7.95 -0.85 -3.19
C GLY A 65 -9.33 -1.31 -3.66
N PRO A 66 -10.00 -0.52 -4.52
CA PRO A 66 -11.36 -0.77 -5.00
C PRO A 66 -11.50 -2.04 -5.85
N ALA A 67 -10.41 -2.55 -6.43
CA ALA A 67 -10.37 -3.75 -7.25
C ALA A 67 -9.52 -4.85 -6.61
N MET A 68 -9.43 -4.87 -5.28
CA MET A 68 -8.64 -5.86 -4.52
C MET A 68 -7.17 -5.89 -4.95
N ASN A 69 -6.64 -4.72 -5.33
CA ASN A 69 -5.40 -4.57 -6.07
C ASN A 69 -4.22 -5.25 -5.37
N LEU A 70 -4.06 -5.00 -4.07
CA LEU A 70 -2.90 -5.43 -3.30
C LEU A 70 -3.33 -6.30 -2.13
N GLU A 71 -2.73 -7.48 -1.99
CA GLU A 71 -2.88 -8.30 -0.80
C GLU A 71 -1.90 -7.89 0.29
N LEU A 72 -2.40 -7.84 1.52
CA LEU A 72 -1.60 -7.81 2.73
C LEU A 72 -1.87 -9.12 3.47
N GLY A 73 -0.85 -9.92 3.71
CA GLY A 73 -1.06 -11.28 4.22
C GLY A 73 -0.01 -11.78 5.20
N THR A 74 -0.36 -12.88 5.86
CA THR A 74 0.51 -13.55 6.82
C THR A 74 1.29 -14.66 6.14
N SER A 75 2.60 -14.55 6.20
CA SER A 75 3.53 -15.55 5.65
C SER A 75 4.69 -15.82 6.61
N ARG A 76 5.52 -16.82 6.30
CA ARG A 76 6.59 -17.27 7.21
C ARG A 76 7.73 -16.27 7.35
N GLN A 77 7.92 -15.40 6.36
CA GLN A 77 9.01 -14.44 6.28
C GLN A 77 8.52 -13.19 5.54
N PRO A 78 9.09 -12.01 5.82
CA PRO A 78 8.79 -10.81 5.05
C PRO A 78 8.94 -11.04 3.55
N GLU A 79 7.94 -10.65 2.77
CA GLU A 79 7.94 -10.77 1.32
C GLU A 79 7.20 -9.62 0.64
N ILE A 80 7.64 -9.28 -0.57
CA ILE A 80 6.98 -8.38 -1.49
C ILE A 80 7.01 -9.08 -2.85
N SER A 81 5.84 -9.50 -3.30
CA SER A 81 5.64 -10.24 -4.54
C SER A 81 4.77 -9.43 -5.52
N GLU A 82 4.44 -10.05 -6.65
CA GLU A 82 3.50 -9.45 -7.60
C GLU A 82 2.08 -9.31 -7.04
N GLN A 83 1.72 -10.06 -6.00
CA GLN A 83 0.35 -10.08 -5.49
C GLN A 83 0.25 -9.54 -4.06
N CYS A 84 1.27 -9.76 -3.24
CA CYS A 84 1.20 -9.50 -1.80
C CYS A 84 2.38 -8.70 -1.25
N ILE A 85 2.11 -7.99 -0.16
CA ILE A 85 3.08 -7.65 0.87
C ILE A 85 2.78 -8.59 2.05
N GLY A 86 3.72 -9.46 2.39
CA GLY A 86 3.50 -10.52 3.37
C GLY A 86 4.57 -10.55 4.45
N GLY A 87 4.23 -11.17 5.58
CA GLY A 87 5.21 -11.52 6.61
C GLY A 87 4.54 -11.96 7.91
N PRO A 88 5.34 -12.35 8.92
CA PRO A 88 4.86 -12.51 10.28
C PRO A 88 4.20 -11.22 10.79
N LEU A 89 3.18 -11.31 11.65
CA LEU A 89 2.46 -10.13 12.14
C LEU A 89 3.39 -9.08 12.76
N MET A 90 4.42 -9.53 13.49
CA MET A 90 5.42 -8.64 14.09
C MET A 90 6.21 -7.84 13.05
N ASP A 91 6.57 -8.45 11.92
CA ASP A 91 7.28 -7.76 10.85
C ASP A 91 6.36 -6.76 10.12
N LEU A 92 5.08 -7.11 9.96
CA LEU A 92 4.07 -6.19 9.42
C LEU A 92 3.83 -4.98 10.36
N LEU A 93 3.84 -5.18 11.68
CA LEU A 93 3.80 -4.08 12.66
C LEU A 93 5.07 -3.21 12.57
N GLY A 94 6.22 -3.84 12.34
CA GLY A 94 7.49 -3.15 12.07
C GLY A 94 7.40 -2.28 10.82
N LEU A 95 6.87 -2.83 9.72
CA LEU A 95 6.62 -2.11 8.47
C LEU A 95 5.69 -0.91 8.67
N ALA A 96 4.55 -1.10 9.33
CA ALA A 96 3.62 -0.01 9.62
C ALA A 96 4.29 1.12 10.41
N THR A 97 5.05 0.76 11.44
CA THR A 97 5.80 1.73 12.26
C THR A 97 6.87 2.46 11.45
N PHE A 98 7.57 1.75 10.56
CA PHE A 98 8.59 2.34 9.68
C PHE A 98 7.97 3.35 8.70
N ILE A 99 6.82 3.03 8.11
CA ILE A 99 6.07 3.94 7.24
C ILE A 99 5.65 5.19 8.01
N GLU A 100 5.04 5.05 9.19
CA GLU A 100 4.58 6.20 10.01
C GLU A 100 5.72 7.16 10.36
N ARG A 101 6.91 6.62 10.64
CA ARG A 101 8.11 7.42 10.95
C ARG A 101 8.69 8.09 9.70
N SER A 102 8.70 7.38 8.57
CA SER A 102 9.31 7.84 7.32
C SER A 102 8.46 8.88 6.59
N VAL A 103 7.13 8.78 6.67
CA VAL A 103 6.21 9.69 5.98
C VAL A 103 5.94 10.93 6.85
N GLN A 104 6.69 11.99 6.55
CA GLN A 104 6.64 13.29 7.21
C GLN A 104 6.54 14.43 6.19
N ALA A 105 6.21 15.65 6.65
CA ALA A 105 6.03 16.80 5.74
C ALA A 105 7.31 17.19 4.98
N ASN A 106 8.49 16.98 5.57
CA ASN A 106 9.78 17.29 4.96
C ASN A 106 10.21 16.33 3.82
N VAL A 107 9.41 15.28 3.55
CA VAL A 107 9.65 14.34 2.45
C VAL A 107 8.57 14.39 1.36
N ILE A 108 7.68 15.39 1.39
CA ILE A 108 6.75 15.66 0.29
C ILE A 108 7.54 15.84 -1.02
N GLY A 109 7.03 15.23 -2.09
CA GLY A 109 7.67 15.20 -3.41
C GLY A 109 8.76 14.14 -3.58
N LYS A 110 9.05 13.35 -2.53
CA LYS A 110 10.05 12.28 -2.57
C LYS A 110 9.38 10.90 -2.59
N SER A 111 10.16 9.93 -3.06
CA SER A 111 9.83 8.51 -3.01
C SER A 111 10.67 7.82 -1.95
N ILE A 112 10.06 6.88 -1.21
CA ILE A 112 10.72 6.12 -0.14
C ILE A 112 10.62 4.63 -0.50
N ALA A 113 11.76 4.00 -0.79
CA ALA A 113 11.85 2.56 -1.00
C ALA A 113 11.94 1.83 0.34
N LEU A 114 11.14 0.77 0.53
CA LEU A 114 11.00 0.07 1.81
C LEU A 114 11.58 -1.36 1.79
N ARG A 115 11.80 -1.97 0.61
CA ARG A 115 12.26 -3.36 0.50
C ARG A 115 13.54 -3.62 1.26
N ALA A 116 14.54 -2.75 1.11
CA ALA A 116 15.84 -2.92 1.77
C ALA A 116 15.71 -3.04 3.30
N ASN A 117 14.70 -2.41 3.89
CA ASN A 117 14.47 -2.40 5.34
C ASN A 117 13.46 -3.45 5.80
N PHE A 118 12.58 -3.92 4.91
CA PHE A 118 11.50 -4.86 5.24
C PHE A 118 11.78 -6.29 4.77
N SER A 119 12.12 -6.46 3.49
CA SER A 119 12.40 -7.77 2.89
C SER A 119 13.43 -7.64 1.76
N PRO A 120 14.74 -7.56 2.07
CA PRO A 120 15.79 -7.25 1.09
C PRO A 120 15.92 -8.30 -0.02
N LEU A 121 15.42 -9.51 0.19
CA LEU A 121 15.44 -10.61 -0.78
C LEU A 121 14.19 -10.66 -1.68
N SER A 122 13.24 -9.76 -1.47
CA SER A 122 12.00 -9.73 -2.24
C SER A 122 12.19 -9.35 -3.70
N ALA A 123 11.40 -9.99 -4.56
CA ALA A 123 11.42 -9.75 -6.00
C ALA A 123 10.89 -8.37 -6.38
N TYR A 124 9.96 -7.83 -5.59
CA TYR A 124 9.34 -6.53 -5.83
C TYR A 124 9.80 -5.49 -4.81
N GLU A 125 9.93 -4.25 -5.25
CA GLU A 125 10.10 -3.09 -4.38
C GLU A 125 8.75 -2.62 -3.82
N LEU A 126 8.77 -1.97 -2.66
CA LEU A 126 7.62 -1.25 -2.11
C LEU A 126 8.01 0.23 -1.99
N ILE A 127 7.38 1.07 -2.80
CA ILE A 127 7.68 2.50 -2.90
C ILE A 127 6.50 3.31 -2.36
N LEU A 128 6.81 4.25 -1.46
CA LEU A 128 5.87 5.30 -1.07
C LEU A 128 6.17 6.58 -1.83
N ASP A 129 5.24 7.05 -2.65
CA ASP A 129 5.32 8.35 -3.30
C ASP A 129 4.55 9.38 -2.48
N VAL A 130 5.29 10.23 -1.76
CA VAL A 130 4.70 11.22 -0.85
C VAL A 130 4.28 12.46 -1.64
N ARG A 131 2.98 12.75 -1.64
CA ARG A 131 2.39 13.92 -2.32
C ARG A 131 1.96 14.99 -1.32
N ASP A 132 1.64 16.16 -1.83
CA ASP A 132 1.02 17.22 -1.03
C ASP A 132 -0.42 16.84 -0.63
N GLU A 133 -1.02 17.60 0.29
CA GLU A 133 -2.35 17.31 0.82
C GLU A 133 -3.50 17.57 -0.18
N ALA A 134 -3.26 18.28 -1.28
CA ALA A 134 -4.27 18.49 -2.33
C ALA A 134 -4.29 17.35 -3.38
N PHE A 135 -3.37 16.39 -3.29
CA PHE A 135 -3.31 15.26 -4.19
C PHE A 135 -4.60 14.41 -4.13
N ASP A 136 -5.20 14.15 -5.29
CA ASP A 136 -6.31 13.21 -5.45
C ASP A 136 -5.78 11.80 -5.77
N PRO A 137 -5.92 10.81 -4.86
CA PRO A 137 -5.49 9.44 -5.12
C PRO A 137 -6.09 8.83 -6.39
N ALA A 138 -7.31 9.21 -6.74
CA ALA A 138 -7.98 8.71 -7.93
C ALA A 138 -7.28 9.12 -9.24
N SER A 139 -6.51 10.21 -9.24
CA SER A 139 -5.79 10.71 -10.43
C SER A 139 -4.63 9.80 -10.87
N ALA A 140 -4.14 8.95 -9.96
CA ALA A 140 -3.08 7.97 -10.22
C ALA A 140 -3.59 6.68 -10.88
N ASP A 141 -4.90 6.42 -10.83
CA ASP A 141 -5.52 5.27 -11.49
C ASP A 141 -5.82 5.59 -12.96
N SER A 142 -5.08 4.95 -13.88
CA SER A 142 -5.27 5.14 -15.32
C SER A 142 -6.61 4.61 -15.83
N THR A 143 -7.24 3.66 -15.12
CA THR A 143 -8.55 3.10 -15.50
C THR A 143 -9.71 4.05 -15.22
N CYS A 144 -9.47 5.05 -14.36
CA CYS A 144 -10.41 6.11 -14.04
C CYS A 144 -10.34 7.31 -14.99
N ARG A 145 -9.45 7.27 -15.99
CA ARG A 145 -9.29 8.31 -17.03
C ARG A 145 -10.26 8.13 -18.20
#